data_AF-A0AAW2UD39-F1
#
_entry.id   AF-A0AAW2UD39-F1
#
_cell.length_a   1.000
_cell.length_b   1.000
_cell.length_c   1.000
_cell.angle_alpha   90.00
_cell.angle_beta   90.00
_cell.angle_gamma   90.00
#
_symmetry.space_group_name_H-M   'P 1'
#
loop_
_entity.id
_entity.type
_entity.pdbx_description
1 polymer ?
#
loop_
_entity_poly.entity_id
_entity_poly.type
_entity_poly.pdbx_seq_one_letter_code
_entity_poly.pdbx_strand_id
1 'polypeptide(L)'
;MRDFPSCFGENGVQVADASCSSLGVSKPSQNCVTCLYKCKLLGKSCLISIVWSKNLMGQCLSVEIDDASHQCICKVDVKSSLFSKRKGSRSLLVNSSKIEVFWDLSVAKFGSGPEPLGGYYIAVVFKGEMLLLVGDLRKEAFKKTGAVASLCSAILISKREHISGKRVYGTKAQFCDNGQIHDLRIECDANSSDDPCLMVRIDAKTVMRVNHLQWKFRGNYTILVDGLPVEVFWMCITGCLVQA
;
A
#
# COMPACT_ATOMS: atom_id res chain seq x y z
N MET A 1 -52.26 -7.74 26.27
CA MET A 1 -52.20 -7.32 27.69
C MET A 1 -50.88 -7.83 28.26
N ARG A 2 -50.17 -6.97 29.01
CA ARG A 2 -48.88 -7.16 29.69
C ARG A 2 -47.62 -6.77 28.91
N ASP A 3 -47.46 -5.46 28.77
CA ASP A 3 -46.43 -4.64 29.42
C ASP A 3 -45.04 -5.25 29.63
N PHE A 4 -44.03 -4.63 29.00
CA PHE A 4 -42.65 -4.65 29.48
C PHE A 4 -42.34 -3.29 30.13
N PRO A 5 -41.82 -3.25 31.37
CA PRO A 5 -41.48 -2.00 32.04
C PRO A 5 -40.09 -1.48 31.69
N SER A 6 -39.95 -0.20 31.99
CA SER A 6 -38.87 0.76 31.79
C SER A 6 -37.62 0.59 32.68
N CYS A 7 -36.48 1.04 32.12
CA CYS A 7 -35.39 1.87 32.67
C CYS A 7 -34.80 1.60 34.08
N PHE A 8 -33.45 1.48 34.15
CA PHE A 8 -32.49 2.40 34.82
C PHE A 8 -31.21 1.67 35.27
N GLY A 9 -30.04 2.31 35.10
CA GLY A 9 -28.79 1.85 35.67
C GLY A 9 -27.52 2.51 35.09
N GLU A 10 -27.45 3.84 35.17
CA GLU A 10 -26.27 4.65 34.86
C GLU A 10 -25.18 4.46 35.93
N ASN A 11 -23.97 4.03 35.52
CA ASN A 11 -22.64 4.45 36.00
C ASN A 11 -21.57 3.38 35.67
N GLY A 12 -20.69 3.69 34.72
CA GLY A 12 -19.55 2.85 34.38
C GLY A 12 -18.61 3.52 33.38
N VAL A 13 -17.83 4.48 33.89
CA VAL A 13 -16.57 5.03 33.38
C VAL A 13 -16.32 4.92 31.86
N GLN A 14 -16.39 6.04 31.15
CA GLN A 14 -15.78 6.18 29.82
C GLN A 14 -14.26 6.01 29.94
N VAL A 15 -13.77 4.83 29.58
CA VAL A 15 -12.39 4.61 29.17
C VAL A 15 -12.37 4.63 27.65
N ALA A 16 -11.90 5.73 27.08
CA ALA A 16 -11.43 5.74 25.70
C ALA A 16 -10.18 4.86 25.64
N ASP A 17 -10.26 3.71 24.97
CA ASP A 17 -9.75 3.59 23.60
C ASP A 17 -9.95 2.18 23.04
N ALA A 18 -9.97 2.12 21.70
CA ALA A 18 -9.94 0.94 20.85
C ALA A 18 -11.19 0.03 20.91
N SER A 19 -12.19 0.36 20.09
CA SER A 19 -13.12 -0.67 19.60
C SER A 19 -13.24 -0.62 18.09
N CYS A 20 -12.71 -1.69 17.50
CA CYS A 20 -13.33 -2.32 16.35
C CYS A 20 -14.80 -2.62 16.70
N SER A 21 -15.75 -2.06 15.95
CA SER A 21 -17.04 -2.72 15.77
C SER A 21 -17.64 -2.37 14.41
N SER A 22 -17.70 -3.41 13.62
CA SER A 22 -18.59 -3.64 12.49
C SER A 22 -20.05 -3.58 12.91
N LEU A 23 -20.88 -2.79 12.23
CA LEU A 23 -22.31 -3.06 12.01
C LEU A 23 -22.78 -2.34 10.73
N GLY A 24 -23.31 -3.09 9.76
CA GLY A 24 -24.38 -2.62 8.87
C GLY A 24 -24.08 -1.81 7.61
N VAL A 25 -22.81 -1.51 7.27
CA VAL A 25 -22.46 -0.98 5.94
C VAL A 25 -21.30 -1.81 5.43
N SER A 26 -21.48 -2.50 4.30
CA SER A 26 -20.36 -3.08 3.57
C SER A 26 -19.39 -1.93 3.29
N LYS A 27 -18.31 -1.82 4.09
CA LYS A 27 -17.21 -0.92 3.74
C LYS A 27 -16.83 -1.33 2.33
N PRO A 28 -16.88 -0.42 1.33
CA PRO A 28 -16.55 -0.79 -0.03
C PRO A 28 -15.16 -1.44 0.02
N SER A 29 -14.99 -2.56 -0.66
CA SER A 29 -13.70 -3.22 -0.79
C SER A 29 -12.70 -2.24 -1.39
N GLN A 30 -11.94 -1.55 -0.53
CA GLN A 30 -10.93 -0.59 -0.97
C GLN A 30 -9.67 -1.39 -1.27
N ASN A 31 -9.35 -1.48 -2.56
CA ASN A 31 -8.05 -1.94 -2.97
C ASN A 31 -7.05 -0.82 -2.68
N CYS A 32 -6.02 -1.12 -1.91
CA CYS A 32 -4.95 -0.16 -1.62
C CYS A 32 -3.57 -0.78 -1.81
N VAL A 33 -2.60 0.05 -2.14
CA VAL A 33 -1.20 -0.30 -2.29
C VAL A 33 -0.40 0.71 -1.50
N THR A 34 0.35 0.23 -0.51
CA THR A 34 1.22 1.03 0.35
C THR A 34 2.66 0.67 0.04
N CYS A 35 3.46 1.64 -0.39
CA CYS A 35 4.90 1.53 -0.60
C CYS A 35 5.61 2.32 0.49
N LEU A 36 6.50 1.66 1.23
CA LEU A 36 7.28 2.27 2.31
C LEU A 36 8.74 2.40 1.87
N TYR A 37 9.24 3.61 1.89
CA TYR A 37 10.61 3.95 1.52
C TYR A 37 11.38 4.42 2.75
N LYS A 38 12.65 4.03 2.86
CA LYS A 38 13.56 4.48 3.89
C LYS A 38 14.53 5.50 3.32
N CYS A 39 14.69 6.63 4.01
CA CYS A 39 15.58 7.71 3.63
C CYS A 39 16.40 8.22 4.82
N LYS A 40 17.36 9.10 4.55
CA LYS A 40 18.02 9.91 5.58
C LYS A 40 17.69 11.38 5.35
N LEU A 41 17.12 12.03 6.37
CA LEU A 41 16.83 13.46 6.39
C LEU A 41 17.62 14.10 7.54
N LEU A 42 18.48 15.07 7.23
CA LEU A 42 19.32 15.74 8.24
C LEU A 42 20.13 14.77 9.12
N GLY A 43 20.62 13.67 8.53
CA GLY A 43 21.36 12.62 9.25
C GLY A 43 20.50 11.66 10.07
N LYS A 44 19.19 11.88 10.17
CA LYS A 44 18.24 10.99 10.85
C LYS A 44 17.52 10.09 9.85
N SER A 45 17.21 8.86 10.25
CA SER A 45 16.39 7.96 9.43
C SER A 45 14.96 8.50 9.34
N CYS A 46 14.39 8.47 8.14
CA CYS A 46 13.00 8.82 7.86
C CYS A 46 12.31 7.70 7.07
N LEU A 47 11.00 7.62 7.19
CA LEU A 47 10.16 6.78 6.37
C LEU A 47 9.25 7.64 5.50
N ILE A 48 9.11 7.27 4.23
CA ILE A 48 8.16 7.88 3.31
C ILE A 48 7.17 6.79 2.91
N SER A 49 5.90 6.98 3.24
CA SER A 49 4.80 6.10 2.87
C SER A 49 4.05 6.69 1.68
N ILE A 50 3.97 5.95 0.58
CA ILE A 50 3.12 6.27 -0.56
C ILE A 50 1.95 5.29 -0.57
N VAL A 51 0.72 5.81 -0.47
CA VAL A 51 -0.50 5.00 -0.47
C VAL A 51 -1.34 5.34 -1.68
N TRP A 52 -1.55 4.35 -2.55
CA TRP A 52 -2.55 4.38 -3.59
C TRP A 52 -3.80 3.68 -3.10
N SER A 53 -4.97 4.27 -3.32
CA SER A 53 -6.24 3.62 -3.01
C SER A 53 -7.28 3.87 -4.09
N LYS A 54 -8.12 2.86 -4.32
CA LYS A 54 -9.25 2.92 -5.24
C LYS A 54 -10.53 2.74 -4.45
N ASN A 55 -11.39 3.75 -4.49
CA ASN A 55 -12.73 3.68 -3.92
C ASN A 55 -13.78 4.01 -5.00
N LEU A 56 -15.06 4.01 -4.62
CA LEU A 56 -16.17 4.33 -5.53
C LEU A 56 -16.06 5.74 -6.13
N MET A 57 -15.35 6.65 -5.46
CA MET A 57 -15.17 8.04 -5.88
C MET A 57 -13.93 8.24 -6.78
N GLY A 58 -13.13 7.20 -7.00
CA GLY A 58 -11.97 7.23 -7.88
C GLY A 58 -10.67 6.79 -7.20
N GLN A 59 -9.55 7.21 -7.80
CA GLN A 59 -8.21 6.94 -7.30
C GLN A 59 -7.79 8.02 -6.30
N CYS A 60 -7.05 7.64 -5.27
CA CYS A 60 -6.49 8.54 -4.29
C CYS A 60 -5.01 8.20 -4.08
N LEU A 61 -4.20 9.23 -3.89
CA LEU A 61 -2.80 9.17 -3.52
C LEU A 61 -2.64 9.82 -2.15
N SER A 62 -1.91 9.19 -1.25
CA SER A 62 -1.41 9.81 -0.02
C SER A 62 0.10 9.67 0.04
N VAL A 63 0.79 10.71 0.46
CA VAL A 63 2.23 10.70 0.74
C VAL A 63 2.42 11.15 2.18
N GLU A 64 2.97 10.29 3.01
CA GLU A 64 3.22 10.54 4.43
C GLU A 64 4.71 10.38 4.70
N ILE A 65 5.29 11.26 5.52
CA ILE A 65 6.70 11.26 5.88
C ILE A 65 6.76 11.20 7.40
N ASP A 66 7.37 10.15 7.93
CA ASP A 66 7.52 9.89 9.36
C ASP A 66 8.99 10.03 9.78
N ASP A 67 9.19 10.51 11.01
CA ASP A 67 10.52 10.53 11.63
C ASP A 67 10.92 9.16 12.19
N ALA A 68 12.12 9.09 12.79
CA ALA A 68 12.64 7.86 13.40
C ALA A 68 11.80 7.37 14.60
N SER A 69 10.95 8.22 15.17
CA SER A 69 10.04 7.92 16.29
C SER A 69 8.63 7.59 15.80
N HIS A 70 8.43 7.39 14.49
CA HIS A 70 7.13 7.19 13.85
C HIS A 70 6.13 8.33 14.09
N GLN A 71 6.62 9.55 14.30
CA GLN A 71 5.78 10.73 14.34
C GLN A 71 5.63 11.30 12.92
N CYS A 72 4.38 11.47 12.48
CA CYS A 72 4.06 12.04 11.18
C CYS A 72 4.59 13.47 11.10
N ILE A 73 5.58 13.68 10.24
CA ILE A 73 6.16 14.98 9.93
C ILE A 73 5.30 15.68 8.89
N CYS A 74 4.95 14.98 7.80
CA CYS A 74 4.25 15.55 6.66
C CYS A 74 3.23 14.57 6.11
N LYS A 75 2.02 15.04 5.81
CA LYS A 75 1.00 14.24 5.14
C LYS A 75 0.36 15.02 4.01
N VAL A 76 0.37 14.45 2.82
CA VAL A 76 -0.17 15.01 1.59
C VAL A 76 -1.19 14.05 1.00
N ASP A 77 -2.46 14.42 1.05
CA ASP A 77 -3.55 13.65 0.44
C ASP A 77 -4.01 14.30 -0.86
N VAL A 78 -3.97 13.53 -1.94
CA VAL A 78 -4.41 13.89 -3.29
C VAL A 78 -5.56 12.97 -3.68
N LYS A 79 -6.78 13.49 -3.65
CA LYS A 79 -7.97 12.75 -4.11
C LYS A 79 -8.15 13.02 -5.60
N SER A 80 -8.45 12.01 -6.43
CA SER A 80 -8.81 12.22 -7.84
C SER A 80 -10.33 12.34 -8.03
N SER A 81 -11.00 13.22 -7.27
CA SER A 81 -12.39 13.59 -7.61
C SER A 81 -12.42 14.51 -8.84
N LEU A 82 -13.59 14.68 -9.45
CA LEU A 82 -13.82 15.54 -10.62
C LEU A 82 -13.36 17.00 -10.43
N PHE A 83 -13.11 17.43 -9.19
CA PHE A 83 -12.74 18.81 -8.84
C PHE A 83 -11.30 18.97 -8.33
N SER A 84 -10.50 17.89 -8.32
CA SER A 84 -9.15 17.92 -7.75
C SER A 84 -8.06 18.06 -8.81
N LYS A 85 -7.04 18.85 -8.48
CA LYS A 85 -5.85 19.02 -9.32
C LYS A 85 -5.01 17.74 -9.28
N ARG A 86 -5.06 16.97 -10.37
CA ARG A 86 -4.23 15.76 -10.58
C ARG A 86 -2.73 16.03 -10.64
N LYS A 87 -2.30 17.29 -10.70
CA LYS A 87 -0.91 17.72 -10.61
C LYS A 87 -0.77 18.83 -9.58
N GLY A 88 0.33 18.84 -8.84
CA GLY A 88 0.53 19.83 -7.80
C GLY A 88 1.82 19.66 -7.03
N SER A 89 1.95 20.50 -6.01
CA SER A 89 3.04 20.45 -5.05
C SER A 89 2.57 20.91 -3.69
N ARG A 90 3.20 20.42 -2.64
CA ARG A 90 2.99 20.84 -1.26
C ARG A 90 4.33 20.91 -0.55
N SER A 91 4.58 22.03 0.12
CA SER A 91 5.78 22.21 0.91
C SER A 91 5.46 22.28 2.40
N LEU A 92 6.36 21.78 3.22
CA LEU A 92 6.31 21.85 4.68
C LEU A 92 7.68 22.29 5.22
N LEU A 93 7.68 23.03 6.32
CA LEU A 93 8.90 23.31 7.08
C LEU A 93 9.04 22.32 8.24
N VAL A 94 10.19 21.66 8.31
CA VAL A 94 10.55 20.66 9.33
C VAL A 94 11.90 21.07 9.89
N ASN A 95 11.96 21.41 11.19
CA ASN A 95 13.20 21.88 11.83
C ASN A 95 13.91 22.98 11.02
N SER A 96 13.14 23.99 10.58
CA SER A 96 13.61 25.11 9.73
C SER A 96 14.12 24.71 8.34
N SER A 97 13.93 23.47 7.92
CA SER A 97 14.28 22.97 6.59
C SER A 97 13.02 22.65 5.77
N LYS A 98 13.00 23.07 4.51
CA LYS A 98 11.85 22.88 3.62
C LYS A 98 11.88 21.50 2.96
N ILE A 99 10.80 20.73 3.13
CA ILE A 99 10.50 19.51 2.38
C ILE A 99 9.40 19.83 1.38
N GLU A 100 9.57 19.40 0.13
CA GLU A 100 8.62 19.65 -0.94
C GLU A 100 8.20 18.34 -1.60
N VAL A 101 6.91 18.08 -1.65
CA VAL A 101 6.31 16.93 -2.33
C VAL A 101 5.65 17.44 -3.61
N PHE A 102 6.01 16.85 -4.74
CA PHE A 102 5.44 17.14 -6.06
C PHE A 102 4.78 15.89 -6.61
N TRP A 103 3.70 16.06 -7.35
CA TRP A 103 3.03 14.97 -8.04
C TRP A 103 2.48 15.43 -9.38
N ASP A 104 2.51 14.54 -10.36
CA ASP A 104 1.75 14.70 -11.59
C ASP A 104 1.12 13.35 -11.96
N LEU A 105 -0.21 13.30 -11.86
CA LEU A 105 -1.07 12.17 -12.23
C LEU A 105 -1.97 12.55 -13.42
N SER A 106 -1.69 13.65 -14.12
CA SER A 106 -2.60 14.20 -15.13
C SER A 106 -2.78 13.30 -16.35
N VAL A 107 -1.72 12.56 -16.72
CA VAL A 107 -1.71 11.59 -17.84
C VAL A 107 -1.52 10.14 -17.35
N ALA A 108 -1.74 9.91 -16.06
CA ALA A 108 -1.55 8.62 -15.42
C ALA A 108 -2.51 7.56 -16.00
N LYS A 109 -1.95 6.43 -16.42
CA LYS A 109 -2.69 5.27 -16.94
C LYS A 109 -2.97 4.30 -15.80
N PHE A 110 -4.23 4.00 -15.52
CA PHE A 110 -4.60 3.06 -14.47
C PHE A 110 -5.12 1.75 -15.07
N GLY A 111 -4.75 0.64 -14.45
CA GLY A 111 -5.34 -0.67 -14.74
C GLY A 111 -6.52 -0.98 -13.81
N SER A 112 -6.66 -2.26 -13.47
CA SER A 112 -7.68 -2.69 -12.52
C SER A 112 -7.37 -2.31 -11.06
N GLY A 113 -6.09 -2.09 -10.73
CA GLY A 113 -5.60 -1.73 -9.39
C GLY A 113 -5.62 -0.23 -9.08
N PRO A 114 -5.21 0.16 -7.85
CA PRO A 114 -5.15 1.55 -7.42
C PRO A 114 -3.89 2.28 -7.89
N GLU A 115 -2.78 1.56 -8.08
CA GLU A 115 -1.50 2.11 -8.51
C GLU A 115 -1.49 2.39 -10.03
N PRO A 116 -0.93 3.53 -10.51
CA PRO A 116 -0.79 3.79 -11.93
C PRO A 116 0.25 2.87 -12.59
N LEU A 117 0.01 2.52 -13.85
CA LEU A 117 0.90 1.70 -14.69
C LEU A 117 1.97 2.52 -15.41
N GLY A 118 1.79 3.85 -15.50
CA GLY A 118 2.70 4.78 -16.18
C GLY A 118 2.05 6.13 -16.44
N GLY A 119 2.80 7.06 -17.02
CA GLY A 119 2.39 8.45 -17.25
C GLY A 119 2.27 9.27 -15.96
N TYR A 120 3.14 9.02 -14.96
CA TYR A 120 3.08 9.76 -13.70
C TYR A 120 4.45 10.00 -13.07
N TYR A 121 4.50 10.93 -12.12
CA TYR A 121 5.57 10.97 -11.13
C TYR A 121 5.08 11.42 -9.74
N ILE A 122 5.81 10.99 -8.72
CA ILE A 122 5.81 11.54 -7.35
C ILE A 122 7.27 11.86 -7.01
N ALA A 123 7.53 13.07 -6.54
CA ALA A 123 8.85 13.51 -6.16
C ALA A 123 8.84 14.09 -4.73
N VAL A 124 9.80 13.69 -3.91
CA VAL A 124 10.08 14.30 -2.60
C VAL A 124 11.45 14.95 -2.68
N VAL A 125 11.50 16.26 -2.44
CA VAL A 125 12.68 17.10 -2.57
C VAL A 125 13.01 17.73 -1.22
N PHE A 126 14.29 17.73 -0.88
CA PHE A 126 14.80 18.35 0.34
C PHE A 126 16.05 19.14 0.04
N LYS A 127 16.06 20.44 0.39
CA LYS A 127 17.19 21.36 0.14
C LYS A 127 17.71 21.33 -1.32
N GLY A 128 16.80 21.14 -2.29
CA GLY A 128 17.15 21.07 -3.71
C GLY A 128 17.65 19.69 -4.18
N GLU A 129 17.73 18.69 -3.30
CA GLU A 129 18.06 17.32 -3.66
C GLU A 129 16.82 16.44 -3.81
N MET A 130 16.81 15.59 -4.82
CA MET A 130 15.75 14.60 -5.07
C MET A 130 15.92 13.40 -4.13
N LEU A 131 15.15 13.36 -3.04
CA LEU A 131 15.17 12.25 -2.09
C LEU A 131 14.43 11.02 -2.61
N LEU A 132 13.28 11.21 -3.23
CA LEU A 132 12.47 10.11 -3.78
C LEU A 132 11.89 10.55 -5.12
N LEU A 133 11.97 9.67 -6.12
CA LEU A 133 11.31 9.84 -7.41
C LEU A 133 10.68 8.51 -7.83
N VAL A 134 9.35 8.47 -7.87
CA VAL A 134 8.57 7.30 -8.29
C VAL A 134 7.82 7.65 -9.57
N GLY A 135 7.79 6.74 -10.54
CA GLY A 135 7.13 6.92 -11.82
C GLY A 135 8.09 7.03 -13.01
N ASP A 136 7.51 7.11 -14.21
CA ASP A 136 8.21 7.10 -15.50
C ASP A 136 8.47 8.51 -16.06
N LEU A 137 7.73 9.53 -15.62
CA LEU A 137 7.90 10.94 -16.02
C LEU A 137 9.08 11.62 -15.29
N ARG A 138 10.26 11.00 -15.36
CA ARG A 138 11.45 11.44 -14.61
C ARG A 138 11.97 12.80 -15.09
N LYS A 139 11.99 13.03 -16.41
CA LYS A 139 12.51 14.28 -16.99
C LYS A 139 11.64 15.48 -16.59
N GLU A 140 10.33 15.28 -16.61
CA GLU A 140 9.31 16.25 -16.21
C GLU A 140 9.45 16.58 -14.73
N ALA A 141 9.68 15.56 -13.88
CA ALA A 141 9.91 15.75 -12.46
C ALA A 141 11.12 16.66 -12.20
N PHE A 142 12.29 16.33 -12.77
CA PHE A 142 13.49 17.15 -12.60
C PHE A 142 13.33 18.58 -13.14
N LYS A 143 12.68 18.74 -14.30
CA LYS A 143 12.38 20.07 -14.86
C LYS A 143 11.46 20.88 -13.95
N LYS A 144 10.48 20.23 -13.32
CA LYS A 144 9.48 20.91 -12.47
C LYS A 144 10.05 21.27 -11.10
N THR A 145 10.89 20.42 -10.52
CA THR A 145 11.45 20.64 -9.19
C THR A 145 12.71 21.49 -9.21
N GLY A 146 13.47 21.48 -10.32
CA GLY A 146 14.81 22.06 -10.38
C GLY A 146 15.82 21.34 -9.47
N ALA A 147 15.47 20.16 -8.96
CA ALA A 147 16.29 19.42 -8.02
C ALA A 147 17.44 18.71 -8.72
N VAL A 148 18.52 18.44 -7.99
CA VAL A 148 19.61 17.56 -8.42
C VAL A 148 19.37 16.14 -7.93
N ALA A 149 19.94 15.15 -8.60
CA ALA A 149 19.89 13.77 -8.12
C ALA A 149 20.63 13.67 -6.78
N SER A 150 20.01 13.07 -5.76
CA SER A 150 20.67 12.85 -4.47
C SER A 150 21.57 11.62 -4.53
N LEU A 151 22.70 11.67 -3.81
CA LEU A 151 23.57 10.51 -3.58
C LEU A 151 22.95 9.49 -2.60
N CYS A 152 21.95 9.92 -1.81
CA CYS A 152 21.27 9.09 -0.81
C CYS A 152 19.76 9.05 -1.07
N SER A 153 19.35 8.57 -2.25
CA SER A 153 17.94 8.40 -2.57
C SER A 153 17.26 7.39 -1.64
N ALA A 154 15.98 7.61 -1.39
CA ALA A 154 15.15 6.73 -0.60
C ALA A 154 15.06 5.33 -1.24
N ILE A 155 15.16 4.29 -0.42
CA ILE A 155 15.16 2.89 -0.83
C ILE A 155 13.80 2.29 -0.47
N LEU A 156 13.14 1.60 -1.42
CA LEU A 156 11.91 0.87 -1.14
C LEU A 156 12.22 -0.31 -0.20
N ILE A 157 11.58 -0.36 0.97
CA ILE A 157 11.79 -1.43 1.95
C ILE A 157 10.58 -2.35 2.09
N SER A 158 9.39 -1.88 1.72
CA SER A 158 8.18 -2.69 1.78
C SER A 158 7.13 -2.22 0.78
N LYS A 159 6.44 -3.18 0.17
CA LYS A 159 5.21 -2.95 -0.59
C LYS A 159 4.12 -3.86 -0.01
N ARG A 160 3.00 -3.28 0.40
CA ARG A 160 1.83 -3.99 0.90
C ARG A 160 0.64 -3.68 0.00
N GLU A 161 0.00 -4.73 -0.52
CA GLU A 161 -1.21 -4.59 -1.32
C GLU A 161 -2.38 -5.25 -0.60
N HIS A 162 -3.48 -4.52 -0.45
CA HIS A 162 -4.74 -5.04 0.04
C HIS A 162 -5.66 -5.26 -1.16
N ILE A 163 -5.94 -6.53 -1.46
CA ILE A 163 -6.82 -6.93 -2.57
C ILE A 163 -8.00 -7.69 -2.00
N SER A 164 -9.21 -7.32 -2.41
CA SER A 164 -10.44 -7.99 -2.02
C SER A 164 -11.22 -8.50 -3.24
N GLY A 165 -11.77 -9.71 -3.14
CA GLY A 165 -12.69 -10.27 -4.13
C GLY A 165 -12.07 -10.83 -5.42
N LYS A 166 -10.74 -10.89 -5.53
CA LYS A 166 -10.05 -11.51 -6.67
C LYS A 166 -9.39 -12.83 -6.29
N ARG A 167 -9.64 -13.88 -7.07
CA ARG A 167 -8.98 -15.19 -6.95
C ARG A 167 -7.57 -15.20 -7.52
N VAL A 168 -7.35 -14.41 -8.57
CA VAL A 168 -6.06 -14.24 -9.21
C VAL A 168 -5.59 -12.82 -8.98
N TYR A 169 -4.40 -12.71 -8.41
CA TYR A 169 -3.71 -11.46 -8.20
C TYR A 169 -2.43 -11.47 -9.03
N GLY A 170 -2.17 -10.38 -9.75
CA GLY A 170 -0.98 -10.22 -10.57
C GLY A 170 -0.36 -8.86 -10.31
N THR A 171 0.96 -8.82 -10.11
CA THR A 171 1.74 -7.61 -9.90
C THR A 171 3.12 -7.78 -10.53
N LYS A 172 3.87 -6.68 -10.62
CA LYS A 172 5.27 -6.71 -11.03
C LYS A 172 6.16 -6.51 -9.81
N ALA A 173 7.19 -7.32 -9.67
CA ALA A 173 8.12 -7.27 -8.55
C ALA A 173 9.57 -7.37 -9.02
N GLN A 174 10.46 -6.68 -8.32
CA GLN A 174 11.90 -6.77 -8.46
C GLN A 174 12.45 -7.30 -7.14
N PHE A 175 13.23 -8.38 -7.19
CA PHE A 175 13.67 -9.10 -5.98
C PHE A 175 15.08 -8.70 -5.49
N CYS A 176 15.82 -7.92 -6.29
CA CYS A 176 17.12 -7.37 -5.92
C CYS A 176 17.39 -6.00 -6.56
N ASP A 177 18.30 -5.24 -5.95
CA ASP A 177 18.68 -3.92 -6.45
C ASP A 177 19.22 -4.01 -7.89
N ASN A 178 18.63 -3.24 -8.81
CA ASN A 178 18.92 -3.28 -10.25
C ASN A 178 18.66 -4.64 -10.94
N GLY A 179 17.90 -5.54 -10.31
CA GLY A 179 17.48 -6.82 -10.90
C GLY A 179 16.44 -6.68 -12.00
N GLN A 180 16.07 -7.81 -12.62
CA GLN A 180 14.96 -7.83 -13.56
C GLN A 180 13.62 -7.60 -12.84
N ILE A 181 12.66 -6.98 -13.56
CA ILE A 181 11.27 -6.91 -13.11
C ILE A 181 10.55 -8.16 -13.61
N HIS A 182 9.97 -8.93 -12.70
CA HIS A 182 9.24 -10.16 -12.99
C HIS A 182 7.72 -9.98 -12.87
N ASP A 183 6.96 -10.76 -13.63
CA ASP A 183 5.51 -10.91 -13.46
C ASP A 183 5.23 -11.90 -12.33
N LEU A 184 4.72 -11.41 -11.19
CA LEU A 184 4.31 -12.22 -10.06
C LEU A 184 2.80 -12.43 -10.10
N ARG A 185 2.36 -13.69 -10.10
CA ARG A 185 0.94 -14.04 -9.96
C ARG A 185 0.71 -14.95 -8.77
N ILE A 186 -0.33 -14.64 -8.01
CA ILE A 186 -0.82 -15.42 -6.88
C ILE A 186 -2.25 -15.82 -7.19
N GLU A 187 -2.52 -17.12 -7.25
CA GLU A 187 -3.82 -17.70 -7.55
C GLU A 187 -4.29 -18.47 -6.32
N CYS A 188 -5.48 -18.15 -5.85
CA CYS A 188 -6.17 -18.86 -4.78
C CYS A 188 -7.48 -19.38 -5.34
N ASP A 189 -7.53 -20.67 -5.62
CA ASP A 189 -8.78 -21.34 -5.98
C ASP A 189 -9.39 -21.92 -4.71
N ALA A 190 -10.37 -21.22 -4.13
CA ALA A 190 -11.08 -21.66 -2.92
C ALA A 190 -12.51 -22.17 -3.21
N ASN A 191 -12.93 -22.17 -4.49
CA ASN A 191 -14.33 -22.35 -4.87
C ASN A 191 -14.55 -23.50 -5.88
N SER A 192 -13.50 -24.20 -6.33
CA SER A 192 -13.69 -25.50 -6.97
C SER A 192 -14.02 -26.52 -5.89
N SER A 193 -15.05 -27.33 -6.12
CA SER A 193 -15.48 -28.40 -5.20
C SER A 193 -14.43 -29.50 -5.00
N ASP A 194 -13.31 -29.45 -5.71
CA ASP A 194 -12.40 -30.58 -5.90
C ASP A 194 -11.07 -30.48 -5.17
N ASP A 195 -10.50 -29.31 -4.91
CA ASP A 195 -9.32 -29.17 -4.04
C ASP A 195 -8.86 -27.70 -3.95
N PRO A 196 -9.04 -26.98 -2.83
CA PRO A 196 -8.60 -25.61 -2.78
C PRO A 196 -7.06 -25.55 -2.82
N CYS A 197 -6.49 -24.69 -3.68
CA CYS A 197 -5.05 -24.58 -3.85
C CYS A 197 -4.55 -23.13 -3.91
N LEU A 198 -3.34 -22.91 -3.38
CA LEU A 198 -2.59 -21.66 -3.49
C LEU A 198 -1.44 -21.87 -4.47
N MET A 199 -1.38 -21.07 -5.53
CA MET A 199 -0.32 -21.13 -6.53
C MET A 199 0.38 -19.80 -6.65
N VAL A 200 1.71 -19.83 -6.69
CA VAL A 200 2.54 -18.65 -7.01
C VAL A 200 3.29 -18.93 -8.30
N ARG A 201 3.20 -17.98 -9.24
CA ARG A 201 3.88 -18.02 -10.53
C ARG A 201 4.77 -16.79 -10.68
N ILE A 202 5.97 -16.99 -11.22
CA ILE A 202 6.89 -15.94 -11.61
C ILE A 202 7.19 -16.13 -13.09
N ASP A 203 6.96 -15.09 -13.90
CA ASP A 203 7.12 -15.12 -15.36
C ASP A 203 6.43 -16.32 -16.01
N ALA A 204 5.15 -16.50 -15.66
CA ALA A 204 4.29 -17.62 -16.05
C ALA A 204 4.72 -19.03 -15.55
N LYS A 205 5.91 -19.18 -14.96
CA LYS A 205 6.40 -20.43 -14.36
C LYS A 205 5.85 -20.61 -12.95
N THR A 206 5.24 -21.75 -12.65
CA THR A 206 4.82 -22.09 -11.28
C THR A 206 6.04 -22.35 -10.41
N VAL A 207 6.21 -21.56 -9.35
CA VAL A 207 7.33 -21.65 -8.39
C VAL A 207 6.89 -22.21 -7.03
N MET A 208 5.60 -22.15 -6.73
CA MET A 208 5.01 -22.71 -5.52
C MET A 208 3.59 -23.18 -5.81
N ARG A 209 3.22 -24.34 -5.29
CA ARG A 209 1.84 -24.85 -5.26
C ARG A 209 1.58 -25.54 -3.93
N VAL A 210 0.52 -25.13 -3.25
CA VAL A 210 0.03 -25.77 -2.04
C VAL A 210 -1.38 -26.27 -2.35
N ASN A 211 -1.54 -27.59 -2.36
CA ASN A 211 -2.83 -28.27 -2.54
C ASN A 211 -3.52 -28.47 -1.19
N HIS A 212 -4.77 -28.91 -1.19
CA HIS A 212 -5.50 -29.30 0.02
C HIS A 212 -5.48 -28.23 1.10
N LEU A 213 -5.77 -26.97 0.73
CA LEU A 213 -5.81 -25.87 1.69
C LEU A 213 -6.89 -26.12 2.75
N GLN A 214 -6.47 -26.66 3.90
CA GLN A 214 -7.34 -26.91 5.04
C GLN A 214 -7.68 -25.62 5.77
N TRP A 215 -8.79 -25.59 6.51
CA TRP A 215 -9.19 -24.43 7.31
C TRP A 215 -8.07 -24.00 8.30
N LYS A 216 -7.82 -22.70 8.41
CA LYS A 216 -6.83 -22.08 9.33
C LYS A 216 -5.37 -22.48 9.11
N PHE A 217 -4.96 -22.75 7.86
CA PHE A 217 -3.56 -23.05 7.56
C PHE A 217 -2.67 -21.79 7.55
N ARG A 218 -1.45 -21.95 8.05
CA ARG A 218 -0.32 -21.01 7.92
C ARG A 218 0.87 -21.80 7.41
N GLY A 219 1.66 -21.21 6.54
CA GLY A 219 2.87 -21.86 6.05
C GLY A 219 3.85 -20.86 5.47
N ASN A 220 5.04 -21.37 5.16
CA ASN A 220 6.08 -20.64 4.47
C ASN A 220 6.84 -21.57 3.53
N TYR A 221 7.45 -21.00 2.50
CA TYR A 221 8.24 -21.71 1.51
C TYR A 221 9.29 -20.79 0.93
N THR A 222 10.50 -21.31 0.69
CA THR A 222 11.56 -20.55 0.05
C THR A 222 11.63 -20.93 -1.42
N ILE A 223 11.37 -19.95 -2.30
CA ILE A 223 11.58 -20.08 -3.74
C ILE A 223 12.91 -19.46 -4.13
N LEU A 224 13.43 -19.82 -5.31
CA LEU A 224 14.59 -19.15 -5.91
C LEU A 224 14.13 -18.27 -7.06
N VAL A 225 14.50 -16.99 -7.02
CA VAL A 225 14.28 -16.03 -8.11
C VAL A 225 15.62 -15.43 -8.48
N ASP A 226 16.06 -15.61 -9.73
CA ASP A 226 17.40 -15.22 -10.19
C ASP A 226 18.55 -15.72 -9.30
N GLY A 227 18.39 -16.91 -8.72
CA GLY A 227 19.37 -17.51 -7.80
C GLY A 227 19.31 -16.94 -6.37
N LEU A 228 18.44 -15.98 -6.09
CA LEU A 228 18.23 -15.42 -4.76
C LEU A 228 17.10 -16.14 -4.02
N PRO A 229 17.29 -16.49 -2.73
CA PRO A 229 16.24 -17.07 -1.92
C PRO A 229 15.18 -16.01 -1.56
N VAL A 230 13.92 -16.31 -1.86
CA VAL A 230 12.77 -15.48 -1.51
C VAL A 230 11.84 -16.30 -0.64
N GLU A 231 11.59 -15.83 0.59
CA GLU A 231 10.66 -16.46 1.50
C GLU A 231 9.23 -15.99 1.23
N VAL A 232 8.35 -16.95 0.97
CA VAL A 232 6.93 -16.74 0.78
C VAL A 232 6.21 -17.22 2.03
N PHE A 233 5.40 -16.35 2.63
CA PHE A 233 4.58 -16.67 3.80
C PHE A 233 3.11 -16.54 3.45
N TRP A 234 2.27 -17.41 3.99
CA TRP A 234 0.83 -17.34 3.79
C TRP A 234 0.05 -17.76 5.03
N MET A 235 -1.17 -17.27 5.12
CA MET A 235 -2.15 -17.61 6.14
C MET A 235 -3.55 -17.45 5.56
N CYS A 236 -4.42 -18.41 5.82
CA CYS A 236 -5.85 -18.31 5.48
C CYS A 236 -6.69 -18.19 6.74
N ILE A 237 -7.50 -17.13 6.80
CA ILE A 237 -8.53 -16.94 7.82
C ILE A 237 -9.86 -16.75 7.08
N THR A 238 -10.61 -17.81 6.90
CA THR A 238 -12.05 -17.74 6.61
C THR A 238 -12.79 -17.94 7.94
N GLY A 239 -13.49 -16.90 8.41
CA GLY A 239 -14.01 -16.81 9.78
C GLY A 239 -15.24 -17.67 10.08
N CYS A 240 -15.37 -18.10 11.34
CA CYS A 240 -16.65 -18.28 12.01
C CYS A 240 -16.67 -17.31 13.20
N LEU A 241 -17.41 -16.20 13.07
CA LEU A 241 -17.93 -15.45 14.20
C LEU A 241 -19.23 -16.16 14.58
N VAL A 242 -19.15 -17.13 15.49
CA VAL A 242 -20.32 -17.52 16.27
C VAL A 242 -20.33 -16.55 17.45
N GLN A 243 -21.12 -15.49 17.32
CA GLN A 243 -21.45 -14.64 18.45
C GLN A 243 -22.51 -15.41 19.24
N ALA A 244 -22.16 -15.89 20.42
CA ALA A 244 -23.12 -16.30 21.44
C ALA A 244 -23.67 -15.05 22.14
#